data_AF-A0A200RDL4-F1
#
_entry.id   AF-A0A200RDL4-F1
#
_cell.length_a   1.000
_cell.length_b   1.000
_cell.length_c   1.000
_cell.angle_alpha   90.00
_cell.angle_beta   90.00
_cell.angle_gamma   90.00
#
_symmetry.space_group_name_H-M   'P 1'
#
loop_
_entity.id
_entity.type
_entity.pdbx_description
1 polymer ?
#
loop_
_entity_poly.entity_id
_entity_poly.type
_entity_poly.pdbx_seq_one_letter_code
_entity_poly.pdbx_strand_id
1 'polypeptide(L)'
;MEELNSTGLSSSMSMNRYHNGSMISPEIVEISEESRSFISSRDGGVNDVYVAVGKDDLNVLKWALDHAVLPGASVFLIHVFSPITSIPTPVGRLSKSQVSQEQVKTYMREENTRRRNLLQKYIRLCNDAKVPVDTMLIESDVPAKAILELISVLNIKTLVMGTKRSSSSRRLRKGLEKSKFVQKNAPDFCEVTIVSDGKKVVEKQVGLEPPSPASNGRRPAMTRNGERNFFECVCFSGKFN
;
A
#
# COMPACT_ATOMS: atom_id res chain seq x y z
N MET A 1 -44.92 -66.07 -51.15
CA MET A 1 -45.25 -65.25 -49.96
C MET A 1 -44.10 -64.27 -49.83
N GLU A 2 -44.11 -63.19 -50.59
CA GLU A 2 -44.79 -61.88 -50.40
C GLU A 2 -43.65 -60.84 -50.22
N GLU A 3 -43.37 -60.07 -51.27
CA GLU A 3 -43.65 -58.62 -51.44
C GLU A 3 -42.49 -57.75 -50.90
N LEU A 4 -41.75 -57.06 -51.79
CA LEU A 4 -42.04 -55.72 -52.38
C LEU A 4 -42.07 -54.62 -51.29
N ASN A 5 -40.99 -53.86 -51.14
CA ASN A 5 -40.62 -52.64 -51.87
C ASN A 5 -41.34 -51.37 -51.37
N SER A 6 -40.56 -50.53 -50.69
CA SER A 6 -40.45 -49.06 -50.79
C SER A 6 -41.71 -48.23 -51.07
N THR A 7 -42.04 -47.31 -50.17
CA THR A 7 -42.49 -45.95 -50.53
C THR A 7 -42.24 -45.00 -49.35
N GLY A 8 -41.54 -43.89 -49.63
CA GLY A 8 -41.61 -42.70 -48.79
C GLY A 8 -42.85 -41.87 -49.12
N LEU A 9 -43.06 -40.78 -48.37
CA LEU A 9 -43.38 -39.42 -48.85
C LEU A 9 -44.05 -38.56 -47.75
N SER A 10 -43.73 -37.26 -47.83
CA SER A 10 -44.57 -36.09 -47.47
C SER A 10 -44.71 -35.73 -45.99
N SER A 11 -44.17 -34.62 -45.49
CA SER A 11 -44.46 -33.20 -45.74
C SER A 11 -45.74 -32.66 -45.07
N SER A 12 -45.52 -31.83 -44.04
CA SER A 12 -46.19 -30.56 -43.73
C SER A 12 -47.54 -30.50 -42.99
N MET A 13 -47.58 -29.48 -42.09
CA MET A 13 -48.70 -28.65 -41.60
C MET A 13 -49.56 -29.07 -40.39
N SER A 14 -49.19 -28.45 -39.25
CA SER A 14 -50.01 -27.57 -38.39
C SER A 14 -51.28 -28.08 -37.69
N MET A 15 -51.27 -28.06 -36.34
CA MET A 15 -52.28 -27.33 -35.53
C MET A 15 -51.96 -27.30 -34.02
N ASN A 16 -51.75 -26.08 -33.52
CA ASN A 16 -52.01 -25.51 -32.20
C ASN A 16 -52.00 -26.39 -30.93
N ARG A 17 -51.14 -25.99 -29.98
CA ARG A 17 -51.60 -25.59 -28.64
C ARG A 17 -50.68 -24.53 -28.06
N TYR A 18 -51.18 -23.29 -28.03
CA TYR A 18 -50.65 -22.21 -27.23
C TYR A 18 -50.80 -22.57 -25.76
N HIS A 19 -49.69 -22.72 -25.03
CA HIS A 19 -49.68 -22.54 -23.58
C HIS A 19 -48.75 -21.38 -23.23
N ASN A 20 -49.43 -20.35 -22.75
CA ASN A 20 -49.00 -19.12 -22.13
C ASN A 20 -48.08 -19.41 -20.93
N GLY A 21 -46.99 -18.67 -20.75
CA GLY A 21 -46.21 -18.77 -19.50
C GLY A 21 -44.74 -18.40 -19.59
N SER A 22 -44.48 -17.10 -19.73
CA SER A 22 -43.31 -16.33 -19.27
C SER A 22 -41.91 -16.97 -19.31
N MET A 23 -41.06 -16.36 -20.13
CA MET A 23 -39.61 -16.49 -20.10
C MET A 23 -39.05 -16.20 -18.71
N ILE A 24 -38.48 -17.20 -18.06
CA ILE A 24 -37.60 -17.03 -16.92
C ILE A 24 -36.27 -16.46 -17.42
N SER A 25 -36.10 -15.14 -17.28
CA SER A 25 -34.77 -14.52 -17.32
C SER A 25 -33.91 -15.08 -16.20
N PRO A 26 -32.61 -15.31 -16.41
CA PRO A 26 -31.70 -15.52 -15.30
C PRO A 26 -31.58 -14.20 -14.54
N GLU A 27 -32.17 -14.15 -13.35
CA GLU A 27 -32.00 -13.06 -12.40
C GLU A 27 -30.52 -12.95 -12.05
N ILE A 28 -29.92 -11.82 -12.40
CA ILE A 28 -28.54 -11.46 -12.10
C ILE A 28 -28.46 -11.26 -10.59
N VAL A 29 -27.77 -12.17 -9.90
CA VAL A 29 -27.33 -11.92 -8.53
C VAL A 29 -26.19 -10.89 -8.62
N GLU A 30 -26.53 -9.63 -8.36
CA GLU A 30 -25.55 -8.57 -8.12
C GLU A 30 -24.76 -8.91 -6.85
N ILE A 31 -23.56 -9.48 -7.00
CA ILE A 31 -22.58 -9.50 -5.91
C ILE A 31 -21.83 -8.17 -5.97
N SER A 32 -22.50 -7.10 -5.53
CA SER A 32 -21.86 -5.85 -5.19
C SER A 32 -21.59 -5.84 -3.70
N GLU A 33 -20.42 -6.34 -3.31
CA GLU A 33 -19.89 -6.18 -1.96
C GLU A 33 -18.45 -5.65 -2.04
N GLU A 34 -18.30 -4.49 -2.68
CA GLU A 34 -17.18 -3.60 -2.39
C GLU A 34 -17.46 -2.93 -1.04
N SER A 35 -16.63 -3.25 -0.03
CA SER A 35 -16.61 -2.70 1.33
C SER A 35 -17.32 -3.51 2.42
N ARG A 36 -16.91 -4.78 2.60
CA ARG A 36 -16.70 -5.26 3.97
C ARG A 36 -15.30 -4.83 4.37
N SER A 37 -15.20 -4.00 5.41
CA SER A 37 -13.96 -3.88 6.17
C SER A 37 -13.54 -5.29 6.60
N PHE A 38 -12.52 -5.84 5.95
CA PHE A 38 -11.91 -7.11 6.33
C PHE A 38 -11.09 -6.92 7.60
N ILE A 39 -11.75 -6.61 8.72
CA ILE A 39 -11.25 -7.08 10.00
C ILE A 39 -11.76 -8.52 10.08
N SER A 40 -11.07 -9.42 9.35
CA SER A 40 -11.21 -10.84 9.64
C SER A 40 -10.90 -10.97 11.12
N SER A 41 -11.88 -11.40 11.90
CA SER A 41 -11.79 -11.65 13.34
C SER A 41 -10.90 -12.87 13.61
N ARG A 42 -9.68 -12.85 13.08
CA ARG A 42 -8.59 -13.68 13.53
C ARG A 42 -7.96 -12.88 14.65
N ASP A 43 -8.15 -13.38 15.87
CA ASP A 43 -7.30 -13.04 17.00
C ASP A 43 -5.86 -13.12 16.48
N GLY A 44 -5.20 -11.97 16.34
CA GLY A 44 -3.88 -11.88 15.74
C GLY A 44 -2.99 -12.81 16.51
N GLY A 45 -2.49 -13.86 15.85
CA GLY A 45 -1.60 -14.82 16.47
C GLY A 45 -0.44 -14.05 17.10
N VAL A 46 0.01 -14.49 18.28
CA VAL A 46 1.04 -13.81 19.07
C VAL A 46 2.33 -13.52 18.27
N ASN A 47 2.52 -14.23 17.15
CA ASN A 47 3.68 -14.17 16.26
C ASN A 47 3.39 -13.60 14.86
N ASP A 48 2.19 -13.08 14.59
CA ASP A 48 1.83 -12.57 13.28
C ASP A 48 2.63 -11.30 12.93
N VAL A 49 3.05 -11.20 11.66
CA VAL A 49 3.91 -10.13 11.18
C VAL A 49 3.15 -9.19 10.27
N TYR A 50 3.12 -7.91 10.62
CA TYR A 50 2.51 -6.88 9.82
C TYR A 50 3.57 -6.20 8.95
N VAL A 51 3.29 -6.01 7.66
CA VAL A 51 4.25 -5.42 6.72
C VAL A 51 3.61 -4.24 6.01
N ALA A 52 4.13 -3.03 6.25
CA ALA A 52 3.70 -1.82 5.56
C ALA A 52 4.33 -1.76 4.15
N VAL A 53 3.48 -1.80 3.11
CA VAL A 53 3.90 -1.87 1.71
C VAL A 53 3.39 -0.70 0.87
N GLY A 54 4.27 -0.12 0.06
CA GLY A 54 4.00 0.87 -0.97
C GLY A 54 4.29 0.33 -2.37
N LYS A 55 4.60 1.24 -3.32
CA LYS A 55 4.81 0.89 -4.74
C LYS A 55 6.05 0.02 -4.98
N ASP A 56 7.11 0.21 -4.20
CA ASP A 56 8.45 -0.32 -4.49
C ASP A 56 9.04 -1.09 -3.29
N ASP A 57 8.21 -1.79 -2.53
CA ASP A 57 8.57 -2.40 -1.25
C ASP A 57 8.73 -3.93 -1.30
N LEU A 58 9.00 -4.49 -2.49
CA LEU A 58 9.24 -5.94 -2.65
C LEU A 58 10.38 -6.45 -1.75
N ASN A 59 11.50 -5.73 -1.67
CA ASN A 59 12.60 -6.19 -0.81
C ASN A 59 12.28 -6.09 0.69
N VAL A 60 11.29 -5.27 1.08
CA VAL A 60 10.84 -5.18 2.47
C VAL A 60 10.07 -6.46 2.82
N LEU A 61 9.14 -6.87 1.95
CA LEU A 61 8.41 -8.11 2.15
C LEU A 61 9.32 -9.34 2.09
N LYS A 62 10.27 -9.39 1.15
CA LYS A 62 11.28 -10.46 1.11
C LYS A 62 12.05 -10.54 2.42
N TRP A 63 12.57 -9.41 2.89
CA TRP A 63 13.29 -9.37 4.15
C TRP A 63 12.43 -9.88 5.32
N ALA A 64 11.14 -9.48 5.38
CA ALA A 64 10.21 -9.94 6.41
C ALA A 64 10.00 -11.46 6.36
N LEU A 65 9.77 -12.03 5.17
CA LEU A 65 9.60 -13.47 4.98
C LEU A 65 10.87 -14.24 5.39
N ASP A 66 12.05 -13.69 5.09
CA ASP A 66 13.32 -14.35 5.35
C ASP A 66 13.78 -14.25 6.82
N HIS A 67 13.37 -13.21 7.56
CA HIS A 67 13.95 -12.87 8.87
C HIS A 67 12.96 -12.63 10.01
N ALA A 68 11.71 -12.29 9.71
CA ALA A 68 10.72 -11.89 10.73
C ALA A 68 9.60 -12.92 10.90
N VAL A 69 9.23 -13.64 9.84
CA VAL A 69 8.14 -14.62 9.87
C VAL A 69 8.63 -15.92 10.51
N LEU A 70 8.00 -16.30 11.61
CA LEU A 70 8.24 -17.57 12.28
C LEU A 70 7.33 -18.68 11.71
N PRO A 71 7.70 -19.97 11.83
CA PRO A 71 6.83 -21.06 11.44
C PRO A 71 5.45 -20.97 12.10
N GLY A 72 4.39 -21.07 11.30
CA GLY A 72 3.00 -20.98 11.77
C GLY A 72 2.45 -19.55 11.90
N ALA A 73 3.26 -18.51 11.70
CA ALA A 73 2.79 -17.13 11.67
C ALA A 73 2.12 -16.77 10.33
N SER A 74 1.20 -15.81 10.37
CA SER A 74 0.61 -15.19 9.19
C SER A 74 1.25 -13.82 8.91
N VAL A 75 1.17 -13.37 7.65
CA VAL A 75 1.59 -12.04 7.23
C VAL A 75 0.38 -11.16 6.94
N PHE A 76 0.36 -9.95 7.47
CA PHE A 76 -0.66 -8.94 7.18
C PHE A 76 -0.06 -7.79 6.39
N LEU A 77 -0.44 -7.65 5.12
CA LEU A 77 0.02 -6.58 4.25
C LEU A 77 -0.78 -5.30 4.52
N ILE A 78 -0.15 -4.28 5.11
CA ILE A 78 -0.75 -2.98 5.34
C ILE A 78 -0.42 -2.06 4.16
N HIS A 79 -1.44 -1.57 3.45
CA HIS A 79 -1.27 -0.58 2.40
C HIS A 79 -2.09 0.68 2.70
N VAL A 80 -1.38 1.78 2.96
CA VAL A 80 -2.00 3.09 3.12
C VAL A 80 -2.03 3.83 1.77
N PHE A 81 -3.22 4.19 1.31
CA PHE A 81 -3.44 4.96 0.09
C PHE A 81 -4.10 6.30 0.41
N SER A 82 -3.78 7.33 -0.37
CA SER A 82 -4.33 8.66 -0.13
C SER A 82 -5.74 8.80 -0.72
N PRO A 83 -6.62 9.58 -0.05
CA PRO A 83 -7.90 9.94 -0.63
C PRO A 83 -7.72 10.65 -1.96
N ILE A 84 -8.52 10.27 -2.94
CA ILE A 84 -8.52 10.95 -4.24
C ILE A 84 -9.28 12.25 -4.06
N THR A 85 -8.58 13.39 -4.09
CA THR A 85 -9.19 14.73 -4.01
C THR A 85 -9.21 15.46 -5.35
N SER A 86 -8.35 15.03 -6.28
CA SER A 86 -8.18 15.62 -7.61
C SER A 86 -7.89 14.54 -8.64
N ILE A 87 -8.33 14.75 -9.87
CA ILE A 87 -8.20 13.84 -11.01
C ILE A 87 -7.28 14.48 -12.06
N PRO A 88 -6.28 13.76 -12.59
CA PRO A 88 -5.50 14.23 -13.71
C PRO A 88 -6.35 14.27 -14.99
N THR A 89 -6.29 15.39 -15.70
CA THR A 89 -6.97 15.64 -16.98
C THR A 89 -5.97 16.25 -17.97
N PRO A 90 -6.27 16.29 -19.28
CA PRO A 90 -5.38 16.91 -20.27
C PRO A 90 -5.03 18.38 -19.98
N VAL A 91 -5.91 19.10 -19.26
CA VAL A 91 -5.74 20.51 -18.88
C VAL A 91 -5.14 20.70 -17.48
N GLY A 92 -4.67 19.62 -16.85
CA GLY A 92 -4.09 19.64 -15.50
C GLY A 92 -4.89 18.84 -14.49
N ARG A 93 -4.67 19.10 -13.19
CA ARG A 93 -5.39 18.42 -12.11
C ARG A 93 -6.63 19.20 -11.74
N LEU A 94 -7.79 18.58 -11.87
CA LEU A 94 -9.07 19.18 -11.49
C LEU A 94 -9.58 18.51 -10.22
N SER A 95 -10.20 19.28 -9.34
CA SER A 95 -10.87 18.73 -8.16
C SER A 95 -12.03 17.82 -8.58
N LYS A 96 -12.43 16.87 -7.73
CA LYS A 96 -13.56 15.98 -8.01
C LYS A 96 -14.85 16.71 -8.41
N SER A 97 -15.10 17.90 -7.86
CA SER A 97 -16.29 18.71 -8.15
C SER A 97 -16.25 19.41 -9.51
N GLN A 98 -15.07 19.50 -10.14
CA GLN A 98 -14.88 20.15 -11.44
C GLN A 98 -14.90 19.16 -12.61
N VAL A 99 -15.15 17.88 -12.34
CA VAL A 99 -15.01 16.78 -13.29
C VAL A 99 -16.33 16.00 -13.34
N SER A 100 -16.66 15.41 -14.49
CA SER A 100 -17.92 14.65 -14.60
C SER A 100 -17.92 13.42 -13.68
N GLN A 101 -19.11 12.99 -13.24
CA GLN A 101 -19.22 11.81 -12.38
C GLN A 101 -18.66 10.54 -13.05
N GLU A 102 -18.82 10.41 -14.37
CA GLU A 102 -18.30 9.28 -15.14
C GLU A 102 -16.77 9.25 -15.15
N GLN A 103 -16.14 10.41 -15.35
CA GLN A 103 -14.69 10.55 -15.27
C GLN A 103 -14.17 10.24 -13.86
N VAL A 104 -14.87 10.69 -12.81
CA VAL A 104 -14.56 10.34 -11.41
C VAL A 104 -14.63 8.83 -11.19
N LYS A 105 -15.74 8.19 -11.59
CA LYS A 105 -15.93 6.73 -11.45
C LYS A 105 -14.86 5.93 -12.20
N THR A 106 -14.51 6.38 -13.41
CA THR A 106 -13.48 5.73 -14.24
C THR A 106 -12.12 5.81 -13.57
N TYR A 107 -11.71 7.00 -13.13
CA TYR A 107 -10.43 7.20 -12.45
C TYR A 107 -10.33 6.39 -11.14
N MET A 108 -11.40 6.36 -10.35
CA MET A 108 -11.49 5.54 -9.14
C MET A 108 -11.29 4.04 -9.42
N ARG A 109 -11.96 3.52 -10.45
CA ARG A 109 -11.82 2.12 -10.88
C ARG A 109 -10.39 1.80 -11.29
N GLU A 110 -9.75 2.71 -12.02
CA GLU A 110 -8.36 2.55 -12.43
C GLU A 110 -7.41 2.53 -11.22
N GLU A 111 -7.55 3.48 -10.28
CA GLU A 111 -6.73 3.51 -9.07
C GLU A 111 -6.95 2.26 -8.20
N ASN A 112 -8.20 1.81 -8.05
CA ASN A 112 -8.51 0.54 -7.36
C ASN A 112 -7.86 -0.66 -8.05
N THR A 113 -7.84 -0.67 -9.39
CA THR A 113 -7.18 -1.73 -10.16
C THR A 113 -5.66 -1.68 -10.01
N ARG A 114 -5.06 -0.48 -10.04
CA ARG A 114 -3.62 -0.29 -9.78
C ARG A 114 -3.24 -0.79 -8.38
N ARG A 115 -4.04 -0.46 -7.36
CA ARG A 115 -3.85 -0.93 -5.98
C ARG A 115 -3.97 -2.44 -5.87
N ARG A 116 -5.00 -3.03 -6.47
CA ARG A 116 -5.19 -4.49 -6.50
C ARG A 116 -4.00 -5.18 -7.15
N ASN A 117 -3.57 -4.70 -8.32
CA ASN A 117 -2.44 -5.28 -9.03
C ASN A 117 -1.12 -5.15 -8.26
N LEU A 118 -0.93 -4.06 -7.51
CA LEU A 118 0.20 -3.89 -6.62
C LEU A 118 0.18 -4.94 -5.50
N LEU A 119 -0.94 -5.06 -4.77
CA LEU A 119 -1.07 -6.02 -3.67
C LEU A 119 -0.98 -7.47 -4.11
N GLN A 120 -1.52 -7.80 -5.28
CA GLN A 120 -1.42 -9.16 -5.84
C GLN A 120 0.03 -9.60 -6.05
N LYS A 121 0.96 -8.69 -6.34
CA LYS A 121 2.40 -9.03 -6.42
C LYS A 121 2.95 -9.48 -5.08
N TYR A 122 2.55 -8.82 -3.99
CA TYR A 122 2.97 -9.14 -2.63
C TYR A 122 2.32 -10.44 -2.13
N ILE A 123 1.02 -10.62 -2.38
CA ILE A 123 0.29 -11.86 -2.03
C ILE A 123 0.95 -13.07 -2.70
N ARG A 124 1.28 -12.97 -3.99
CA ARG A 124 1.99 -14.04 -4.71
C ARG A 124 3.31 -14.40 -4.03
N LEU A 125 4.10 -13.40 -3.62
CA LEU A 125 5.37 -13.64 -2.94
C LEU A 125 5.18 -14.39 -1.61
N CYS A 126 4.16 -14.06 -0.81
CA CYS A 126 3.84 -14.81 0.40
C CYS A 126 3.38 -16.24 0.10
N ASN A 127 2.54 -16.42 -0.92
CA ASN A 127 2.04 -17.73 -1.34
C ASN A 127 3.16 -18.63 -1.86
N ASP A 128 4.09 -18.09 -2.64
CA ASP A 128 5.28 -18.80 -3.11
C ASP A 128 6.16 -19.26 -1.93
N ALA A 129 6.22 -18.46 -0.87
CA ALA A 129 6.87 -18.80 0.40
C ALA A 129 6.01 -19.71 1.32
N LYS A 130 4.79 -20.09 0.90
CA LYS A 130 3.83 -20.89 1.67
C LYS A 130 3.43 -20.27 3.01
N VAL A 131 3.41 -18.93 3.08
CA VAL A 131 3.01 -18.17 4.27
C VAL A 131 1.58 -17.65 4.10
N PRO A 132 0.66 -17.91 5.04
CA PRO A 132 -0.68 -17.34 5.01
C PRO A 132 -0.62 -15.81 4.98
N VAL A 133 -1.43 -15.19 4.11
CA VAL A 133 -1.40 -13.74 3.91
C VAL A 133 -2.79 -13.15 3.88
N ASP A 134 -2.98 -12.05 4.62
CA ASP A 134 -4.16 -11.20 4.60
C ASP A 134 -3.77 -9.75 4.24
N THR A 135 -4.72 -8.93 3.80
CA THR A 135 -4.47 -7.53 3.40
C THR A 135 -5.31 -6.55 4.19
N MET A 136 -4.69 -5.44 4.59
CA MET A 136 -5.32 -4.32 5.27
C MET A 136 -5.14 -3.05 4.44
N LEU A 137 -6.25 -2.45 4.03
CA LEU A 137 -6.30 -1.24 3.22
C LEU A 137 -6.73 -0.07 4.09
N ILE A 138 -5.92 0.99 4.13
CA ILE A 138 -6.21 2.20 4.91
C ILE A 138 -6.20 3.42 3.99
N GLU A 139 -7.29 4.17 3.98
CA GLU A 139 -7.37 5.46 3.29
C GLU A 139 -6.90 6.58 4.23
N SER A 140 -5.75 7.22 3.94
CA SER A 140 -5.23 8.35 4.73
C SER A 140 -4.21 9.17 3.95
N ASP A 141 -4.25 10.50 4.15
CA ASP A 141 -3.24 11.45 3.69
C ASP A 141 -2.05 11.59 4.67
N VAL A 142 -2.17 11.05 5.89
CA VAL A 142 -1.11 11.01 6.91
C VAL A 142 -0.72 9.57 7.28
N PRO A 143 -0.03 8.81 6.38
CA PRO A 143 0.18 7.38 6.57
C PRO A 143 0.84 6.96 7.88
N ALA A 144 1.79 7.76 8.38
CA ALA A 144 2.48 7.43 9.61
C ALA A 144 1.55 7.43 10.84
N LYS A 145 0.60 8.38 10.91
CA LYS A 145 -0.40 8.42 11.99
C LYS A 145 -1.39 7.27 11.86
N ALA A 146 -1.89 7.02 10.65
CA ALA A 146 -2.80 5.92 10.39
C ALA A 146 -2.21 4.55 10.79
N ILE A 147 -0.91 4.35 10.57
CA ILE A 147 -0.20 3.12 11.01
C ILE A 147 -0.13 3.06 12.55
N LEU A 148 0.18 4.16 13.24
CA LEU A 148 0.24 4.19 14.71
C LEU A 148 -1.13 3.90 15.36
N GLU A 149 -2.19 4.45 14.79
CA GLU A 149 -3.57 4.16 15.20
C GLU A 149 -3.88 2.67 14.97
N LEU A 150 -3.53 2.12 13.81
CA LEU A 150 -3.73 0.70 13.53
C LEU A 150 -2.97 -0.21 14.50
N ILE A 151 -1.71 0.11 14.83
CA ILE A 151 -0.92 -0.62 15.83
C ILE A 151 -1.67 -0.69 17.15
N SER A 152 -2.24 0.44 17.59
CA SER A 152 -2.95 0.55 18.86
C SER A 152 -4.27 -0.22 18.84
N VAL A 153 -5.04 -0.10 17.76
CA VAL A 153 -6.37 -0.74 17.61
C VAL A 153 -6.26 -2.26 17.52
N LEU A 154 -5.27 -2.77 16.78
CA LEU A 154 -5.09 -4.21 16.55
C LEU A 154 -4.06 -4.85 17.48
N ASN A 155 -3.48 -4.08 18.41
CA ASN A 155 -2.44 -4.54 19.32
C ASN A 155 -1.26 -5.22 18.58
N ILE A 156 -0.83 -4.63 17.46
CA ILE A 156 0.21 -5.18 16.58
C ILE A 156 1.53 -5.32 17.34
N LYS A 157 2.06 -6.54 17.43
CA LYS A 157 3.33 -6.82 18.12
C LYS A 157 4.55 -6.64 17.24
N THR A 158 4.44 -6.98 15.96
CA THR A 158 5.57 -6.93 15.02
C THR A 158 5.18 -6.19 13.75
N LEU A 159 5.84 -5.06 13.49
CA LEU A 159 5.67 -4.28 12.27
C LEU A 159 6.99 -4.17 11.50
N VAL A 160 6.98 -4.54 10.22
CA VAL A 160 8.08 -4.29 9.29
C VAL A 160 7.67 -3.19 8.31
N MET A 161 8.52 -2.19 8.12
CA MET A 161 8.26 -1.10 7.18
C MET A 161 9.50 -0.68 6.39
N GLY A 162 9.27 -0.30 5.13
CA GLY A 162 10.31 0.19 4.24
C GLY A 162 10.68 1.65 4.47
N THR A 163 11.81 2.06 3.90
CA THR A 163 12.10 3.47 3.59
C THR A 163 11.72 3.77 2.14
N LYS A 164 11.16 4.94 1.86
CA LYS A 164 10.83 5.31 0.48
C LYS A 164 12.06 5.27 -0.44
N ARG A 165 12.06 4.38 -1.44
CA ARG A 165 13.10 4.35 -2.47
C ARG A 165 13.01 5.57 -3.37
N SER A 166 14.13 6.29 -3.51
CA SER A 166 14.26 7.38 -4.47
C SER A 166 15.72 7.68 -4.76
N SER A 167 16.05 7.94 -6.03
CA SER A 167 17.34 8.51 -6.43
C SER A 167 17.59 9.91 -5.86
N SER A 168 16.51 10.61 -5.47
CA SER A 168 16.62 11.90 -4.80
C SER A 168 16.93 11.70 -3.31
N SER A 169 18.14 12.09 -2.90
CA SER A 169 18.57 12.07 -1.49
C SER A 169 17.54 12.73 -0.55
N ARG A 170 16.92 13.83 -0.98
CA ARG A 170 15.88 14.54 -0.22
C ARG A 170 14.63 13.67 0.00
N ARG A 171 14.19 12.92 -1.00
CA ARG A 171 13.02 12.03 -0.90
C ARG A 171 13.33 10.78 -0.09
N LEU A 172 14.56 10.27 -0.18
CA LEU A 172 15.04 9.16 0.64
C LEU A 172 15.06 9.53 2.13
N ARG A 173 15.63 10.71 2.47
CA ARG A 173 15.61 11.26 3.84
C ARG A 173 14.19 11.37 4.40
N LYS A 174 13.27 11.97 3.63
CA LYS A 174 11.84 12.05 4.01
C LYS A 174 11.19 10.68 4.20
N GLY A 175 11.58 9.68 3.40
CA GLY A 175 11.11 8.31 3.55
C GLY A 175 11.56 7.70 4.88
N LEU A 176 12.85 7.82 5.17
CA LEU A 176 13.43 7.35 6.43
C LEU A 176 12.84 8.08 7.65
N GLU A 177 12.64 9.39 7.57
CA GLU A 177 12.03 10.20 8.63
C GLU A 177 10.62 9.69 8.99
N LYS A 178 9.80 9.31 7.99
CA LYS A 178 8.48 8.74 8.24
C LYS A 178 8.55 7.40 8.97
N SER A 179 9.44 6.51 8.55
CA SER A 179 9.59 5.19 9.19
C SER A 179 10.15 5.31 10.60
N LYS A 180 11.12 6.21 10.80
CA LYS A 180 11.63 6.56 12.13
C LYS A 180 10.58 7.20 13.02
N PHE A 181 9.71 8.04 12.45
CA PHE A 181 8.61 8.62 13.20
C PHE A 181 7.67 7.53 13.72
N VAL A 182 7.30 6.54 12.90
CA VAL A 182 6.49 5.40 13.36
C VAL A 182 7.25 4.60 14.42
N GLN A 183 8.52 4.25 14.18
CA GLN A 183 9.33 3.49 15.14
C GLN A 183 9.46 4.19 16.50
N LYS A 184 9.62 5.51 16.53
CA LYS A 184 9.77 6.28 17.77
C LYS A 184 8.46 6.46 18.54
N ASN A 185 7.32 6.49 17.85
CA ASN A 185 6.01 6.78 18.46
C ASN A 185 5.14 5.53 18.59
N ALA A 186 5.62 4.36 18.17
CA ALA A 186 4.92 3.11 18.38
C ALA A 186 4.84 2.79 19.88
N PRO A 187 3.74 2.18 20.35
CA PRO A 187 3.64 1.69 21.71
C PRO A 187 4.77 0.70 22.04
N ASP A 188 5.18 0.64 23.32
CA ASP A 188 6.30 -0.18 23.78
C ASP A 188 6.15 -1.68 23.47
N PHE A 189 4.91 -2.15 23.27
CA PHE A 189 4.63 -3.54 22.92
C PHE A 189 4.86 -3.89 21.45
N CYS A 190 5.11 -2.90 20.59
CA CYS A 190 5.23 -3.07 19.14
C CYS A 190 6.68 -2.92 18.70
N GLU A 191 7.30 -4.01 18.27
CA GLU A 191 8.61 -3.95 17.61
C GLU A 191 8.45 -3.46 16.16
N VAL A 192 8.96 -2.26 15.89
CA VAL A 192 9.00 -1.70 14.53
C VAL A 192 10.38 -1.88 13.93
N THR A 193 10.48 -2.70 12.88
CA THR A 193 11.70 -2.91 12.11
C THR A 193 11.67 -2.11 10.80
N ILE A 194 12.68 -1.27 10.61
CA ILE A 194 12.86 -0.49 9.37
C ILE A 194 13.80 -1.25 8.43
N VAL A 195 13.36 -1.46 7.19
CA VAL A 195 14.15 -2.11 6.13
C VAL A 195 14.46 -1.13 5.01
N SER A 196 15.73 -1.06 4.62
CA SER A 196 16.19 -0.29 3.47
C SER A 196 17.07 -1.16 2.60
N ASP A 197 16.76 -1.21 1.31
CA ASP A 197 17.49 -2.02 0.31
C ASP A 197 17.77 -3.47 0.74
N GLY A 198 16.76 -4.11 1.36
CA GLY A 198 16.81 -5.51 1.78
C GLY A 198 17.61 -5.75 3.06
N LYS A 199 17.96 -4.70 3.82
CA LYS A 199 18.70 -4.80 5.08
C LYS A 199 17.96 -4.06 6.20
N LYS A 200 18.01 -4.62 7.42
CA LYS A 200 17.56 -3.92 8.63
C LYS A 200 18.41 -2.66 8.83
N VAL A 201 17.75 -1.52 8.99
CA VAL A 201 18.42 -0.26 9.33
C VAL A 201 18.77 -0.33 10.82
N VAL A 202 20.06 -0.45 11.12
CA VAL A 202 20.55 -0.39 12.51
C VAL A 202 20.75 1.07 12.87
N GLU A 203 20.08 1.53 13.93
CA GLU A 203 20.44 2.82 14.52
C GLU A 203 21.82 2.67 15.18
N LYS A 204 22.82 3.37 14.64
CA LYS A 204 24.03 3.61 15.42
C LYS A 204 23.60 4.43 16.62
N GLN A 205 23.55 3.80 17.79
CA GLN A 205 23.50 4.54 19.05
C GLN A 205 24.70 5.47 19.04
N VAL A 206 24.45 6.78 19.04
CA VAL A 206 25.49 7.74 19.39
C VAL A 206 25.72 7.55 20.88
N GLY A 207 26.63 6.64 21.21
CA GLY A 207 27.12 6.48 22.57
C GLY A 207 27.70 7.80 23.04
N LEU A 208 27.26 8.25 24.22
CA LEU A 208 27.93 9.24 25.03
C LEU A 208 29.30 8.66 25.43
N GLU A 209 30.29 8.78 24.54
CA GLU A 209 31.69 8.57 24.90
C GLU A 209 32.21 9.86 25.60
N PRO A 210 32.83 9.76 26.79
CA PRO A 210 33.45 10.90 27.45
C PRO A 210 34.63 11.43 26.60
N PRO A 211 34.88 12.76 26.54
CA PRO A 211 36.02 13.29 25.83
C PRO A 211 37.31 12.89 26.56
N SER A 212 38.09 11.99 25.96
CA SER A 212 39.47 11.70 26.34
C SER A 212 40.37 12.94 26.15
N PRO A 213 41.37 13.17 27.01
CA PRO A 213 42.06 14.45 27.12
C PRO A 213 43.00 14.72 25.93
N ALA A 214 42.86 15.91 25.35
CA ALA A 214 43.76 16.43 24.33
C ALA A 214 45.14 16.74 24.93
N SER A 215 46.21 16.24 24.30
CA SER A 215 47.58 16.71 24.55
C SER A 215 47.89 17.94 23.69
N ASN A 216 48.55 18.90 24.31
CA ASN A 216 48.78 20.26 23.85
C ASN A 216 49.73 20.38 22.65
N GLY A 217 49.34 21.21 21.67
CA GLY A 217 50.25 21.90 20.75
C GLY A 217 49.76 23.34 20.54
N ARG A 218 50.50 24.32 21.07
CA ARG A 218 50.14 25.75 21.13
C ARG A 218 50.18 26.44 19.75
N ARG A 219 49.06 27.13 19.39
CA ARG A 219 48.79 28.49 18.81
C ARG A 219 49.90 29.29 18.06
N PRO A 220 49.59 30.35 17.25
CA PRO A 220 48.36 31.21 17.26
C PRO A 220 47.73 31.51 15.86
N ALA A 221 46.40 31.60 15.74
CA ALA A 221 45.50 32.76 15.90
C ALA A 221 45.41 33.71 14.68
N MET A 222 44.24 33.71 14.01
CA MET A 222 43.70 34.93 13.42
C MET A 222 42.16 34.86 13.41
N THR A 223 41.58 35.96 13.88
CA THR A 223 40.18 36.21 14.24
C THR A 223 39.24 36.35 13.03
N ARG A 224 37.98 35.92 13.15
CA ARG A 224 36.82 36.84 13.11
C ARG A 224 35.50 36.16 13.45
N ASN A 225 34.82 36.81 14.40
CA ASN A 225 33.47 36.60 14.87
C ASN A 225 32.42 36.95 13.80
N GLY A 226 31.24 36.33 13.87
CA GLY A 226 30.07 36.74 13.08
C GLY A 226 28.96 35.70 13.03
N GLU A 227 28.14 35.64 14.08
CA GLU A 227 26.79 35.06 14.04
C GLU A 227 25.98 35.65 12.88
N ARG A 228 25.12 34.83 12.24
CA ARG A 228 23.78 35.22 11.73
C ARG A 228 23.03 34.06 11.08
N ASN A 229 21.98 33.61 11.79
CA ASN A 229 20.62 33.31 11.34
C ASN A 229 20.39 32.57 10.01
N PHE A 230 19.96 31.31 10.15
CA PHE A 230 19.51 30.41 9.09
C PHE A 230 17.99 30.53 8.86
N PHE A 231 17.49 31.68 8.41
CA PHE A 231 16.13 31.80 7.84
C PHE A 231 16.06 33.01 6.91
N GLU A 232 16.47 32.86 5.65
CA GLU A 232 15.93 33.68 4.56
C GLU A 232 16.25 33.04 3.20
N CYS A 233 15.24 32.54 2.52
CA CYS A 233 15.29 32.39 1.06
C CYS A 233 13.95 32.87 0.52
N VAL A 234 13.82 34.20 0.48
CA VAL A 234 12.81 34.91 -0.29
C VAL A 234 13.52 35.42 -1.53
N CYS A 235 13.33 34.74 -2.67
CA CYS A 235 13.68 35.32 -3.96
C CYS A 235 12.39 35.64 -4.70
N PHE A 236 12.01 36.92 -4.64
CA PHE A 236 11.12 37.55 -5.61
C PHE A 236 11.88 38.70 -6.24
N SER A 237 11.95 38.73 -7.58
CA SER A 237 11.60 39.91 -8.39
C SER A 237 11.95 39.65 -9.85
N GLY A 238 10.93 39.72 -10.71
CA GLY A 238 11.10 39.89 -12.14
C GLY A 238 11.49 41.33 -12.50
N LYS A 239 11.68 41.55 -13.80
CA LYS A 239 11.48 42.85 -14.45
C LYS A 239 10.99 42.62 -15.87
N PHE A 240 9.86 43.27 -16.17
CA PHE A 240 9.44 43.62 -17.52
C PHE A 240 10.34 44.73 -18.05
N ASN A 241 10.68 44.66 -19.34
CA ASN A 241 10.58 45.79 -20.26
C ASN A 241 10.47 45.26 -21.69
#